data_AF-A0A7S4FNV5-F1
#
_entry.id   AF-A0A7S4FNV5-F1
#
_cell.length_a   1.000
_cell.length_b   1.000
_cell.length_c   1.000
_cell.angle_alpha   90.00
_cell.angle_beta   90.00
_cell.angle_gamma   90.00
#
_symmetry.space_group_name_H-M   'P 1'
#
loop_
_entity.id
_entity.type
_entity.pdbx_description
1 polymer ?
#
loop_
_entity_poly.entity_id
_entity_poly.type
_entity_poly.pdbx_seq_one_letter_code
_entity_poly.pdbx_strand_id
1 'polypeptide(L)'
;FFSSRFPSLNTMLCCSRSTKRRKAAAVAGQLMGTDLAAALLSNSRASQGTDTFGIDAEWLQKQHLAMQLLISEAQARGLKVEVIDPETDLFRVYDQKHSVMLSAHANLNPYAAVQLLNNKSATKRVLQQAGLRVPEGKEYQSVAEASTAFLEFSPQAVRSGVVIKPKDGRYGGGITFLDGASTQGEWTKAFSYALENDDGRDKAVLVEEFVPGKDTRFLVIGHRVVAIAHRSPSNVVGDGQRTVRDLVAIKNIQRQQFMH
;
A
#
# COMPACT_ATOMS: atom_id res chain seq x y z
N PHE A 1 29.77 20.55 16.32
CA PHE A 1 30.87 20.00 15.50
C PHE A 1 30.28 19.51 14.18
N PHE A 2 30.41 20.31 13.14
CA PHE A 2 30.05 19.99 11.76
C PHE A 2 31.23 19.25 11.10
N SER A 3 31.00 18.06 10.56
CA SER A 3 31.71 17.37 9.46
C SER A 3 31.40 15.86 9.61
N SER A 4 31.11 15.05 8.62
CA SER A 4 31.10 15.15 7.15
C SER A 4 30.57 13.81 6.64
N ARG A 5 29.82 13.83 5.53
CA ARG A 5 29.49 12.72 4.61
C ARG A 5 28.67 11.54 5.17
N PHE A 6 27.37 11.54 4.88
CA PHE A 6 26.52 10.34 4.92
C PHE A 6 26.28 9.83 3.49
N PRO A 7 26.60 8.56 3.17
CA PRO A 7 26.18 7.92 1.92
C PRO A 7 24.68 7.57 1.98
N SER A 8 24.05 7.53 0.81
CA SER A 8 22.62 7.39 0.50
C SER A 8 21.91 6.16 1.08
N LEU A 9 20.65 6.31 1.54
CA LEU A 9 19.92 5.36 2.41
C LEU A 9 18.48 5.06 1.95
N ASN A 10 18.24 3.82 1.51
CA ASN A 10 17.03 3.38 0.82
C ASN A 10 15.83 3.00 1.73
N THR A 11 14.60 3.46 1.44
CA THR A 11 13.32 2.97 2.02
C THR A 11 12.19 2.91 0.98
N MET A 12 11.26 1.97 1.12
CA MET A 12 10.10 1.75 0.24
C MET A 12 8.86 2.49 0.78
N LEU A 13 8.27 3.41 0.00
CA LEU A 13 7.03 4.10 0.39
C LEU A 13 6.05 4.21 -0.79
N CYS A 14 4.78 3.88 -0.55
CA CYS A 14 3.68 4.04 -1.51
C CYS A 14 3.03 5.41 -1.32
N CYS A 15 3.08 6.28 -2.34
CA CYS A 15 2.46 7.62 -2.27
C CYS A 15 1.84 8.02 -3.62
N SER A 16 0.75 8.80 -3.61
CA SER A 16 -0.03 9.23 -4.78
C SER A 16 0.32 10.66 -5.25
N ARG A 17 0.00 10.96 -6.52
CA ARG A 17 0.48 12.05 -7.44
C ARG A 17 0.42 13.51 -6.90
N SER A 18 1.09 14.55 -7.43
CA SER A 18 1.67 14.83 -8.77
C SER A 18 2.77 15.92 -8.76
N THR A 19 3.60 15.95 -9.82
CA THR A 19 4.37 17.10 -10.38
C THR A 19 5.21 17.99 -9.45
N LYS A 20 6.21 17.41 -8.78
CA LYS A 20 7.54 18.03 -8.62
C LYS A 20 8.56 16.92 -8.38
N ARG A 21 9.14 16.46 -9.49
CA ARG A 21 10.23 15.48 -9.54
C ARG A 21 11.29 15.90 -8.50
N ARG A 22 11.69 14.99 -7.61
CA ARG A 22 12.75 15.08 -6.56
C ARG A 22 12.32 15.24 -5.09
N LYS A 23 11.21 15.90 -4.73
CA LYS A 23 10.94 16.18 -3.29
C LYS A 23 10.15 15.10 -2.54
N ALA A 24 9.22 14.41 -3.20
CA ALA A 24 8.36 13.41 -2.53
C ALA A 24 9.13 12.18 -2.01
N ALA A 25 10.15 11.74 -2.76
CA ALA A 25 11.02 10.63 -2.37
C ALA A 25 12.04 11.02 -1.28
N ALA A 26 12.27 12.32 -1.05
CA ALA A 26 13.29 12.80 -0.11
C ALA A 26 12.79 12.88 1.33
N VAL A 27 11.51 13.23 1.56
CA VAL A 27 11.01 13.46 2.93
C VAL A 27 10.54 12.17 3.61
N ALA A 28 10.18 11.14 2.84
CA ALA A 28 9.88 9.82 3.37
C ALA A 28 11.13 9.02 3.83
N GLY A 29 12.33 9.43 3.37
CA GLY A 29 13.58 8.70 3.57
C GLY A 29 14.42 9.13 4.78
N GLN A 30 13.88 9.91 5.72
CA GLN A 30 14.65 10.45 6.83
C GLN A 30 14.83 9.50 8.04
N LEU A 31 14.36 8.25 7.97
CA LEU A 31 14.47 7.30 9.08
C LEU A 31 14.92 5.90 8.63
N MET A 32 16.24 5.68 8.70
CA MET A 32 17.00 4.45 9.06
C MET A 32 16.91 3.15 8.23
N GLY A 33 18.10 2.69 7.76
CA GLY A 33 18.62 1.30 7.51
C GLY A 33 17.86 0.35 6.55
N THR A 34 18.46 -0.37 5.56
CA THR A 34 19.70 -1.20 5.54
C THR A 34 20.12 -1.61 4.11
N ASP A 35 21.37 -2.11 3.95
CA ASP A 35 22.12 -2.39 2.70
C ASP A 35 21.69 -3.62 1.86
N LEU A 36 20.82 -4.52 2.32
CA LEU A 36 20.56 -5.79 1.60
C LEU A 36 19.67 -5.63 0.35
N ALA A 37 18.80 -4.62 0.33
CA ALA A 37 18.00 -4.31 -0.85
C ALA A 37 18.89 -3.96 -2.07
N ALA A 38 20.09 -3.42 -1.83
CA ALA A 38 21.06 -3.17 -2.89
C ALA A 38 21.68 -4.46 -3.42
N ALA A 39 21.97 -5.45 -2.56
CA ALA A 39 22.48 -6.76 -2.97
C ALA A 39 21.45 -7.56 -3.78
N LEU A 40 20.17 -7.52 -3.38
CA LEU A 40 19.05 -8.07 -4.14
C LEU A 40 18.81 -7.38 -5.49
N LEU A 41 19.42 -6.22 -5.74
CA LEU A 41 19.33 -5.52 -7.02
C LEU A 41 20.63 -5.63 -7.84
N SER A 42 21.77 -5.86 -7.21
CA SER A 42 23.10 -5.82 -7.84
C SER A 42 23.63 -7.17 -8.31
N ASN A 43 23.11 -8.30 -7.82
CA ASN A 43 23.68 -9.61 -8.18
C ASN A 43 23.18 -10.13 -9.54
N SER A 44 24.11 -10.46 -10.43
CA SER A 44 23.84 -11.12 -11.71
C SER A 44 23.41 -12.58 -11.49
N ARG A 45 22.46 -13.08 -12.30
CA ARG A 45 21.95 -14.46 -12.26
C ARG A 45 23.10 -15.46 -12.16
N ALA A 46 23.11 -16.27 -11.11
CA ALA A 46 24.12 -17.30 -10.89
C ALA A 46 23.56 -18.66 -11.32
N SER A 47 24.29 -19.37 -12.19
CA SER A 47 23.94 -20.69 -12.68
C SER A 47 24.63 -21.79 -11.86
N GLN A 48 24.32 -21.95 -10.57
CA GLN A 48 24.70 -23.15 -9.81
C GLN A 48 23.62 -23.48 -8.77
N GLY A 49 23.40 -24.79 -8.59
CA GLY A 49 22.31 -25.37 -7.78
C GLY A 49 22.23 -24.80 -6.38
N THR A 50 21.04 -24.35 -6.00
CA THR A 50 20.74 -23.77 -4.69
C THR A 50 20.32 -24.87 -3.72
N ASP A 51 21.11 -25.09 -2.67
CA ASP A 51 20.68 -25.89 -1.53
C ASP A 51 19.51 -25.19 -0.83
N THR A 52 18.30 -25.71 -1.04
CA THR A 52 17.09 -25.28 -0.34
C THR A 52 16.86 -26.16 0.87
N PHE A 53 17.03 -25.61 2.07
CA PHE A 53 16.62 -26.29 3.29
C PHE A 53 15.20 -25.86 3.66
N GLY A 54 14.26 -26.81 3.70
CA GLY A 54 12.94 -26.61 4.30
C GLY A 54 11.89 -25.88 3.46
N ILE A 55 12.12 -25.60 2.18
CA ILE A 55 11.02 -25.18 1.29
C ILE A 55 10.32 -26.42 0.76
N ASP A 56 9.20 -26.76 1.36
CA ASP A 56 8.23 -27.67 0.75
C ASP A 56 7.59 -26.99 -0.47
N ALA A 57 7.63 -27.64 -1.63
CA ALA A 57 7.01 -27.15 -2.86
C ALA A 57 5.49 -26.97 -2.70
N GLU A 58 4.86 -27.82 -1.89
CA GLU A 58 3.44 -27.70 -1.56
C GLU A 58 3.18 -26.46 -0.70
N TRP A 59 4.05 -26.17 0.27
CA TRP A 59 3.97 -24.94 1.06
C TRP A 59 4.11 -23.72 0.15
N LEU A 60 5.14 -23.66 -0.70
CA LEU A 60 5.39 -22.51 -1.57
C LEU A 60 4.20 -22.21 -2.50
N GLN A 61 3.55 -23.24 -3.06
CA GLN A 61 2.38 -23.06 -3.92
C GLN A 61 1.17 -22.46 -3.18
N LYS A 62 1.04 -22.69 -1.87
CA LYS A 62 -0.02 -22.12 -1.04
C LYS A 62 0.19 -20.64 -0.70
N GLN A 63 1.40 -20.11 -0.95
CA GLN A 63 1.77 -18.76 -0.55
C GLN A 63 1.24 -17.67 -1.49
N HIS A 64 1.16 -16.44 -0.98
CA HIS A 64 0.86 -15.29 -1.83
C HIS A 64 1.88 -15.14 -2.97
N LEU A 65 1.40 -14.80 -4.18
CA LEU A 65 2.23 -14.68 -5.40
C LEU A 65 3.47 -13.80 -5.20
N ALA A 66 3.36 -12.70 -4.45
CA ALA A 66 4.50 -11.83 -4.17
C ALA A 66 5.63 -12.55 -3.43
N MET A 67 5.29 -13.45 -2.51
CA MET A 67 6.25 -14.24 -1.76
C MET A 67 6.85 -15.36 -2.62
N GLN A 68 6.03 -16.01 -3.45
CA GLN A 68 6.52 -16.98 -4.43
C GLN A 68 7.56 -16.37 -5.38
N LEU A 69 7.26 -15.19 -5.93
CA LEU A 69 8.17 -14.46 -6.82
C LEU A 69 9.44 -14.01 -6.10
N LEU A 70 9.34 -13.55 -4.85
CA LEU A 70 10.50 -13.15 -4.05
C LEU A 70 11.45 -14.33 -3.81
N ILE A 71 10.90 -15.48 -3.41
CA ILE A 71 11.66 -16.70 -3.16
C ILE A 71 12.31 -17.20 -4.45
N SER A 72 11.56 -17.26 -5.55
CA SER A 72 12.06 -17.66 -6.87
C SER A 72 13.21 -16.76 -7.35
N GLU A 73 13.07 -15.44 -7.20
CA GLU A 73 14.12 -14.50 -7.58
C GLU A 73 15.35 -14.59 -6.66
N ALA A 74 15.16 -14.82 -5.36
CA ALA A 74 16.27 -15.04 -4.43
C ALA A 74 17.08 -16.28 -4.82
N GLN A 75 16.41 -17.39 -5.15
CA GLN A 75 17.03 -18.62 -5.64
C GLN A 75 17.77 -18.38 -6.97
N ALA A 76 17.16 -17.68 -7.93
CA ALA A 76 17.80 -17.36 -9.21
C ALA A 76 19.07 -16.49 -9.07
N ARG A 77 19.22 -15.80 -7.93
CA ARG A 77 20.41 -15.02 -7.56
C ARG A 77 21.43 -15.80 -6.71
N GLY A 78 21.20 -17.10 -6.49
CA GLY A 78 22.06 -17.96 -5.68
C GLY A 78 21.98 -17.69 -4.17
N LEU A 79 20.92 -17.02 -3.71
CA LEU A 79 20.69 -16.82 -2.27
C LEU A 79 20.06 -18.08 -1.68
N LYS A 80 20.39 -18.35 -0.42
CA LYS A 80 19.77 -19.43 0.35
C LYS A 80 18.47 -18.94 0.94
N VAL A 81 17.48 -19.83 0.96
CA VAL A 81 16.16 -19.57 1.56
C VAL A 81 15.82 -20.70 2.49
N GLU A 82 15.35 -20.36 3.68
CA GLU A 82 15.00 -21.30 4.75
C GLU A 82 13.68 -20.87 5.38
N VAL A 83 12.70 -21.78 5.40
CA VAL A 83 11.45 -21.56 6.13
C VAL A 83 11.71 -21.87 7.61
N ILE A 84 11.47 -20.89 8.47
CA ILE A 84 11.70 -21.00 9.92
C ILE A 84 10.43 -21.47 10.62
N ASP A 85 9.30 -20.85 10.26
CA ASP A 85 7.99 -21.20 10.81
C ASP A 85 6.94 -21.16 9.68
N PRO A 86 6.51 -22.34 9.18
CA PRO A 86 5.49 -22.43 8.15
C PRO A 86 4.12 -21.91 8.57
N GLU A 87 3.80 -21.87 9.86
CA GLU A 87 2.47 -21.43 10.35
C GLU A 87 2.33 -19.90 10.34
N THR A 88 3.44 -19.19 10.54
CA THR A 88 3.49 -17.71 10.53
C THR A 88 4.05 -17.14 9.23
N ASP A 89 4.27 -18.01 8.23
CA ASP A 89 4.94 -17.68 6.97
C ASP A 89 6.29 -16.99 7.18
N LEU A 90 7.03 -17.39 8.22
CA LEU A 90 8.32 -16.81 8.56
C LEU A 90 9.44 -17.56 7.85
N PHE A 91 10.21 -16.84 7.05
CA PHE A 91 11.34 -17.40 6.31
C PHE A 91 12.51 -16.42 6.28
N ARG A 92 13.68 -16.97 5.99
CA ARG A 92 14.95 -16.25 5.96
C ARG A 92 15.59 -16.37 4.60
N VAL A 93 16.03 -15.25 4.04
CA VAL A 93 16.85 -15.18 2.83
C VAL A 93 18.24 -14.71 3.21
N TYR A 94 19.27 -15.46 2.82
CA TYR A 94 20.63 -15.20 3.30
C TYR A 94 21.73 -15.65 2.33
N ASP A 95 22.91 -15.08 2.51
CA ASP A 95 24.19 -15.52 1.95
C ASP A 95 25.22 -15.67 3.08
N GLN A 96 26.52 -15.72 2.76
CA GLN A 96 27.57 -15.84 3.78
C GLN A 96 27.77 -14.57 4.63
N LYS A 97 27.32 -13.40 4.17
CA LYS A 97 27.58 -12.09 4.77
C LYS A 97 26.32 -11.44 5.34
N HIS A 98 25.16 -11.77 4.80
CA HIS A 98 23.92 -11.10 5.08
C HIS A 98 22.78 -12.07 5.27
N SER A 99 21.81 -11.66 6.08
CA SER A 99 20.62 -12.44 6.38
C SER A 99 19.46 -11.51 6.67
N VAL A 100 18.29 -11.78 6.09
CA VAL A 100 17.06 -11.02 6.31
C VAL A 100 15.90 -11.96 6.56
N MET A 101 15.13 -11.60 7.59
CA MET A 101 13.91 -12.30 8.00
C MET A 101 12.70 -11.64 7.34
N LEU A 102 11.82 -12.47 6.79
CA LEU A 102 10.67 -12.06 6.00
C LEU A 102 9.44 -12.85 6.43
N SER A 103 8.30 -12.16 6.46
CA SER A 103 6.96 -12.76 6.48
C SER A 103 6.03 -11.88 5.62
N ALA A 104 4.80 -11.61 6.07
CA ALA A 104 3.94 -10.57 5.49
C ALA A 104 4.61 -9.18 5.44
N HIS A 105 5.60 -8.94 6.31
CA HIS A 105 6.43 -7.75 6.31
C HIS A 105 7.92 -8.13 6.31
N ALA A 106 8.72 -7.29 5.69
CA ALA A 106 10.17 -7.37 5.80
C ALA A 106 10.65 -6.49 6.95
N ASN A 107 11.70 -6.91 7.65
CA ASN A 107 12.44 -6.06 8.59
C ASN A 107 13.18 -4.87 7.91
N LEU A 108 12.98 -4.71 6.60
CA LEU A 108 13.53 -3.63 5.77
C LEU A 108 12.80 -2.30 5.93
N ASN A 109 11.59 -2.31 6.48
CA ASN A 109 10.86 -1.08 6.81
C ASN A 109 10.94 -0.84 8.33
N PRO A 110 11.34 0.37 8.77
CA PRO A 110 11.28 0.71 10.18
C PRO A 110 9.87 0.55 10.72
N TYR A 111 9.76 0.00 11.92
CA TYR A 111 8.46 -0.17 12.59
C TYR A 111 7.68 1.16 12.68
N ALA A 112 8.37 2.27 12.95
CA ALA A 112 7.76 3.59 12.99
C ALA A 112 7.12 4.01 11.65
N ALA A 113 7.70 3.61 10.51
CA ALA A 113 7.12 3.88 9.19
C ALA A 113 5.84 3.05 8.97
N VAL A 114 5.83 1.79 9.41
CA VAL A 114 4.62 0.95 9.35
C VAL A 114 3.49 1.56 10.19
N GLN A 115 3.81 2.01 11.41
CA GLN A 115 2.85 2.69 12.29
C GLN A 115 2.32 4.00 11.69
N LEU A 116 3.19 4.79 11.06
CA LEU A 116 2.80 6.00 10.35
C LEU A 116 1.80 5.69 9.24
N LEU A 117 2.10 4.70 8.39
CA LEU A 117 1.29 4.34 7.21
C LEU A 117 -0.10 3.79 7.56
N ASN A 118 -0.26 3.15 8.71
CA ASN A 118 -1.58 2.71 9.20
C ASN A 118 -2.44 3.89 9.67
N ASN A 119 -1.81 4.98 10.13
CA ASN A 119 -2.51 6.21 10.52
C ASN A 119 -2.56 7.21 9.36
N LYS A 120 -3.70 7.24 8.65
CA LYS A 120 -3.90 8.10 7.47
C LYS A 120 -3.66 9.58 7.78
N SER A 121 -4.13 10.05 8.94
CA SER A 121 -3.98 11.44 9.34
C SER A 121 -2.54 11.83 9.68
N ALA A 122 -1.82 10.98 10.41
CA ALA A 122 -0.41 11.20 10.71
C ALA A 122 0.43 11.19 9.42
N THR A 123 0.18 10.21 8.54
CA THR A 123 0.82 10.15 7.21
C THR A 123 0.58 11.45 6.44
N LYS A 124 -0.66 11.92 6.39
CA LYS A 124 -1.02 13.17 5.71
C LYS A 124 -0.27 14.38 6.25
N ARG A 125 -0.16 14.54 7.57
CA ARG A 125 0.60 15.64 8.20
C ARG A 125 2.07 15.61 7.79
N VAL A 126 2.71 14.43 7.80
CA VAL A 126 4.11 14.27 7.38
C VAL A 126 4.29 14.61 5.89
N LEU A 127 3.40 14.14 5.02
CA LEU A 127 3.44 14.47 3.59
C LEU A 127 3.20 15.96 3.33
N GLN A 128 2.33 16.60 4.09
CA GLN A 128 2.09 18.04 3.96
C GLN A 128 3.31 18.86 4.41
N GLN A 129 3.94 18.50 5.54
CA GLN A 129 5.20 19.09 6.01
C GLN A 129 6.34 18.92 4.99
N ALA A 130 6.32 17.82 4.23
CA ALA A 130 7.22 17.59 3.10
C ALA A 130 6.99 18.52 1.90
N GLY A 131 5.94 19.34 1.91
CA GLY A 131 5.52 20.16 0.79
C GLY A 131 4.80 19.37 -0.31
N LEU A 132 4.27 18.19 0.00
CA LEU A 132 3.44 17.43 -0.93
C LEU A 132 1.98 17.84 -0.82
N ARG A 133 1.30 17.86 -1.97
CA ARG A 133 -0.14 18.06 -2.01
C ARG A 133 -0.81 16.81 -1.46
N VAL A 134 -1.65 17.01 -0.45
CA VAL A 134 -2.53 16.00 0.13
C VAL A 134 -3.98 16.51 0.03
N PRO A 135 -4.99 15.63 -0.03
CA PRO A 135 -6.38 16.06 0.00
C PRO A 135 -6.65 16.86 1.27
N GLU A 136 -7.36 17.98 1.18
CA GLU A 136 -7.84 18.70 2.37
C GLU A 136 -8.87 17.86 3.14
N GLY A 137 -8.91 18.01 4.47
CA GLY A 137 -9.83 17.19 5.28
C GLY A 137 -9.59 17.30 6.78
N LYS A 138 -10.57 16.82 7.55
CA LYS A 138 -10.66 16.95 9.02
C LYS A 138 -11.12 15.64 9.67
N GLU A 139 -10.66 15.44 10.91
CA GLU A 139 -11.05 14.30 11.76
C GLU A 139 -12.22 14.67 12.68
N TYR A 140 -13.08 13.70 12.94
CA TYR A 140 -14.20 13.77 13.89
C TYR A 140 -14.22 12.49 14.73
N GLN A 141 -14.59 12.59 16.00
CA GLN A 141 -14.46 11.49 16.96
C GLN A 141 -15.76 10.68 17.11
N SER A 142 -16.88 11.20 16.60
CA SER A 142 -18.18 10.59 16.84
C SER A 142 -19.19 10.84 15.71
N VAL A 143 -20.21 9.97 15.65
CA VAL A 143 -21.38 10.14 14.76
C VAL A 143 -22.14 11.44 15.06
N ALA A 144 -22.13 11.90 16.31
CA ALA A 144 -22.78 13.15 16.72
C ALA A 144 -22.20 14.39 16.00
N GLU A 145 -20.94 14.32 15.57
CA GLU A 145 -20.27 15.40 14.83
C GLU A 145 -20.58 15.38 13.32
N ALA A 146 -21.34 14.39 12.82
CA ALA A 146 -21.67 14.28 11.40
C ALA A 146 -22.45 15.50 10.87
N SER A 147 -23.28 16.12 11.69
CA SER A 147 -24.01 17.36 11.34
C SER A 147 -23.06 18.54 11.15
N THR A 148 -22.08 18.70 12.04
CA THR A 148 -21.02 19.69 11.92
C THR A 148 -20.19 19.45 10.67
N ALA A 149 -19.78 18.21 10.44
CA ALA A 149 -19.02 17.83 9.25
C ALA A 149 -19.81 18.11 7.95
N PHE A 150 -21.10 17.77 7.93
CA PHE A 150 -21.99 18.06 6.81
C PHE A 150 -21.99 19.56 6.48
N LEU A 151 -22.16 20.43 7.46
CA LEU A 151 -22.15 21.88 7.24
C LEU A 151 -20.78 22.40 6.78
N GLU A 152 -19.70 21.92 7.40
CA GLU A 152 -18.33 22.34 7.07
C GLU A 152 -17.92 21.94 5.65
N PHE A 153 -18.35 20.76 5.18
CA PHE A 153 -17.89 20.18 3.92
C PHE A 153 -18.94 20.19 2.80
N SER A 154 -20.18 20.62 3.05
CA SER A 154 -21.23 20.75 2.01
C SER A 154 -20.76 21.52 0.77
N PRO A 155 -20.08 22.69 0.88
CA PRO A 155 -19.56 23.39 -0.29
C PRO A 155 -18.57 22.56 -1.12
N GLN A 156 -17.70 21.80 -0.44
CA GLN A 156 -16.75 20.89 -1.11
C GLN A 156 -17.49 19.72 -1.76
N ALA A 157 -18.48 19.15 -1.08
CA ALA A 157 -19.28 18.04 -1.60
C ALA A 157 -20.01 18.44 -2.90
N VAL A 158 -20.54 19.66 -2.98
CA VAL A 158 -21.12 20.22 -4.21
C VAL A 158 -20.06 20.41 -5.31
N ARG A 159 -18.85 20.89 -4.96
CA ARG A 159 -17.81 21.21 -5.94
C ARG A 159 -17.18 19.96 -6.59
N SER A 160 -16.84 18.96 -5.78
CA SER A 160 -16.08 17.79 -6.25
C SER A 160 -16.49 16.48 -5.59
N GLY A 161 -17.39 16.51 -4.61
CA GLY A 161 -17.62 15.40 -3.70
C GLY A 161 -16.59 15.33 -2.57
N VAL A 162 -16.88 14.49 -1.60
CA VAL A 162 -16.07 14.19 -0.42
C VAL A 162 -16.00 12.70 -0.17
N VAL A 163 -14.98 12.28 0.57
CA VAL A 163 -14.80 10.90 1.00
C VAL A 163 -14.77 10.86 2.52
N ILE A 164 -15.62 10.02 3.09
CA ILE A 164 -15.68 9.69 4.51
C ILE A 164 -15.04 8.32 4.69
N LYS A 165 -14.07 8.19 5.59
CA LYS A 165 -13.34 6.94 5.83
C LYS A 165 -12.85 6.83 7.28
N PRO A 166 -12.61 5.61 7.79
CA PRO A 166 -11.98 5.46 9.10
C PRO A 166 -10.54 5.95 9.10
N LYS A 167 -10.08 6.43 10.26
CA LYS A 167 -8.71 6.85 10.51
C LYS A 167 -7.75 5.68 10.32
N ASP A 168 -8.05 4.54 10.94
CA ASP A 168 -7.35 3.27 10.71
C ASP A 168 -8.33 2.27 10.10
N GLY A 169 -7.96 1.61 9.02
CA GLY A 169 -8.88 0.69 8.36
C GLY A 169 -8.27 0.09 7.11
N ARG A 170 -8.63 -1.16 6.85
CA ARG A 170 -7.99 -2.02 5.85
C ARG A 170 -8.92 -2.31 4.67
N TYR A 171 -8.32 -2.64 3.53
CA TYR A 171 -9.02 -3.14 2.33
C TYR A 171 -10.12 -2.25 1.75
N GLY A 172 -10.20 -0.98 2.16
CA GLY A 172 -11.25 -0.07 1.73
C GLY A 172 -12.57 -0.18 2.50
N GLY A 173 -12.61 -0.92 3.61
CA GLY A 173 -13.76 -0.94 4.51
C GLY A 173 -14.04 0.44 5.12
N GLY A 174 -15.31 0.75 5.33
CA GLY A 174 -15.73 2.01 5.96
C GLY A 174 -15.60 3.25 5.07
N ILE A 175 -15.30 3.10 3.77
CA ILE A 175 -15.14 4.24 2.85
C ILE A 175 -16.48 4.55 2.17
N THR A 176 -16.94 5.79 2.27
CA THR A 176 -18.14 6.31 1.60
C THR A 176 -17.79 7.55 0.78
N PHE A 177 -18.23 7.60 -0.47
CA PHE A 177 -18.20 8.82 -1.28
C PHE A 177 -19.55 9.52 -1.18
N LEU A 178 -19.55 10.83 -0.94
CA LEU A 178 -20.74 11.68 -0.90
C LEU A 178 -20.56 12.89 -1.81
N ASP A 179 -21.62 13.29 -2.48
CA ASP A 179 -21.68 14.45 -3.37
C ASP A 179 -22.63 15.53 -2.85
N GLY A 180 -22.85 16.58 -3.63
CA GLY A 180 -23.73 17.69 -3.26
C GLY A 180 -25.22 17.33 -3.12
N ALA A 181 -25.66 16.16 -3.61
CA ALA A 181 -27.02 15.68 -3.46
C ALA A 181 -27.21 14.85 -2.17
N SER A 182 -26.11 14.49 -1.52
CA SER A 182 -26.12 13.66 -0.32
C SER A 182 -26.73 14.41 0.87
N THR A 183 -27.71 13.79 1.50
CA THR A 183 -28.46 14.30 2.66
C THR A 183 -27.68 14.17 3.96
N GLN A 184 -28.01 14.98 4.96
CA GLN A 184 -27.44 14.86 6.29
C GLN A 184 -27.62 13.44 6.90
N GLY A 185 -28.73 12.75 6.60
CA GLY A 185 -28.94 11.37 7.03
C GLY A 185 -27.94 10.38 6.42
N GLU A 186 -27.54 10.58 5.17
CA GLU A 186 -26.50 9.78 4.51
C GLU A 186 -25.11 10.05 5.10
N TRP A 187 -24.82 11.30 5.49
CA TRP A 187 -23.61 11.65 6.23
C TRP A 187 -23.53 10.92 7.57
N THR A 188 -24.61 10.91 8.35
CA THR A 188 -24.67 10.16 9.62
C THR A 188 -24.42 8.67 9.41
N LYS A 189 -25.03 8.05 8.39
CA LYS A 189 -24.79 6.64 8.05
C LYS A 189 -23.34 6.38 7.65
N ALA A 190 -22.75 7.26 6.84
CA ALA A 190 -21.35 7.16 6.42
C ALA A 190 -20.39 7.26 7.62
N PHE A 191 -20.68 8.12 8.60
CA PHE A 191 -19.92 8.22 9.85
C PHE A 191 -20.00 6.94 10.67
N SER A 192 -21.21 6.40 10.88
CA SER A 192 -21.39 5.12 11.58
C SER A 192 -20.61 4.00 10.89
N TYR A 193 -20.77 3.87 9.57
CA TYR A 193 -20.09 2.85 8.79
C TYR A 193 -18.56 2.98 8.87
N ALA A 194 -18.02 4.21 8.83
CA ALA A 194 -16.60 4.44 9.02
C ALA A 194 -16.12 3.96 10.40
N LEU A 195 -16.79 4.35 11.50
CA LEU A 195 -16.39 3.97 12.86
C LEU A 195 -16.51 2.48 13.15
N GLU A 196 -17.52 1.82 12.58
CA GLU A 196 -17.70 0.36 12.65
C GLU A 196 -16.53 -0.39 12.01
N ASN A 197 -15.95 0.19 10.96
CA ASN A 197 -14.82 -0.37 10.22
C ASN A 197 -13.46 0.23 10.63
N ASP A 198 -13.41 0.97 11.75
CA ASP A 198 -12.15 1.47 12.29
C ASP A 198 -11.50 0.40 13.19
N ASP A 199 -10.34 -0.10 12.75
CA ASP A 199 -9.56 -1.13 13.45
C ASP A 199 -8.65 -0.54 14.55
N GLY A 200 -8.62 0.78 14.69
CA GLY A 200 -7.78 1.52 15.61
C GLY A 200 -8.30 1.53 17.05
N ARG A 201 -7.37 1.71 17.99
CA ARG A 201 -7.72 1.95 19.42
C ARG A 201 -8.34 3.33 19.66
N ASP A 202 -7.97 4.29 18.84
CA ASP A 202 -8.41 5.69 18.90
C ASP A 202 -9.17 6.01 17.61
N LYS A 203 -10.42 5.52 17.58
CA LYS A 203 -11.31 5.52 16.41
C LYS A 203 -11.70 6.94 16.04
N ALA A 204 -11.62 7.26 14.75
CA ALA A 204 -12.08 8.55 14.25
C ALA A 204 -12.53 8.45 12.80
N VAL A 205 -13.42 9.35 12.41
CA VAL A 205 -13.85 9.52 11.02
C VAL A 205 -13.01 10.62 10.39
N LEU A 206 -12.45 10.34 9.22
CA LEU A 206 -11.73 11.32 8.40
C LEU A 206 -12.61 11.68 7.20
N VAL A 207 -12.97 12.96 7.08
CA VAL A 207 -13.67 13.54 5.93
C VAL A 207 -12.65 14.29 5.08
N GLU A 208 -12.57 13.97 3.79
CA GLU A 208 -11.63 14.59 2.85
C GLU A 208 -12.31 15.03 1.55
N GLU A 209 -11.73 16.01 0.87
CA GLU A 209 -12.12 16.31 -0.50
C GLU A 209 -11.91 15.07 -1.40
N PHE A 210 -12.86 14.84 -2.30
CA PHE A 210 -12.64 13.88 -3.36
C PHE A 210 -11.73 14.48 -4.44
N VAL A 211 -10.63 13.81 -4.74
CA VAL A 211 -9.71 14.21 -5.81
C VAL A 211 -9.97 13.35 -7.05
N PRO A 212 -10.58 13.89 -8.11
CA PRO A 212 -10.84 13.13 -9.32
C PRO A 212 -9.53 12.81 -10.05
N GLY A 213 -9.45 11.59 -10.60
CA GLY A 213 -8.31 11.21 -11.43
C GLY A 213 -8.08 9.71 -11.52
N LYS A 214 -7.01 9.34 -12.22
CA LYS A 214 -6.59 7.94 -12.37
C LYS A 214 -5.83 7.47 -11.13
N ASP A 215 -6.33 6.41 -10.49
CA ASP A 215 -5.61 5.69 -9.45
C ASP A 215 -4.31 5.11 -10.03
N THR A 216 -3.18 5.55 -9.47
CA THR A 216 -1.83 5.20 -9.95
C THR A 216 -0.98 4.81 -8.77
N ARG A 217 -0.50 3.57 -8.78
CA ARG A 217 0.37 3.01 -7.75
C ARG A 217 1.82 3.11 -8.17
N PHE A 218 2.64 3.73 -7.32
CA PHE A 218 4.09 3.80 -7.48
C PHE A 218 4.72 2.76 -6.56
N LEU A 219 5.54 1.87 -7.13
CA LEU A 219 6.44 1.03 -6.34
C LEU A 219 7.76 1.77 -6.21
N VAL A 220 8.09 2.17 -4.98
CA VAL A 220 9.34 2.84 -4.66
C VAL A 220 10.22 1.86 -3.91
N ILE A 221 11.43 1.58 -4.40
CA ILE A 221 12.43 0.80 -3.68
C ILE A 221 13.62 1.71 -3.47
N GLY A 222 13.95 1.98 -2.22
CA GLY A 222 14.92 3.00 -1.92
C GLY A 222 14.47 4.39 -2.34
N HIS A 223 15.36 5.19 -2.90
CA HIS A 223 14.98 6.52 -3.41
C HIS A 223 14.46 6.51 -4.85
N ARG A 224 14.10 5.34 -5.39
CA ARG A 224 13.75 5.17 -6.80
C ARG A 224 12.35 4.59 -6.99
N VAL A 225 11.60 5.21 -7.90
CA VAL A 225 10.40 4.58 -8.48
C VAL A 225 10.86 3.47 -9.41
N VAL A 226 10.53 2.21 -9.10
CA VAL A 226 10.90 1.04 -9.90
C VAL A 226 9.78 0.59 -10.82
N ALA A 227 8.52 0.84 -10.46
CA ALA A 227 7.37 0.52 -11.29
C ALA A 227 6.20 1.49 -11.04
N ILE A 228 5.35 1.64 -12.04
CA ILE A 228 4.10 2.41 -11.97
C ILE A 228 2.99 1.55 -12.57
N ALA A 229 1.89 1.39 -11.82
CA ALA A 229 0.72 0.66 -12.27
C ALA A 229 -0.52 1.56 -12.24
N HIS A 230 -1.37 1.43 -13.26
CA HIS A 230 -2.69 2.05 -13.29
C HIS A 230 -3.73 1.04 -12.87
N ARG A 231 -4.60 1.41 -11.92
CA ARG A 231 -5.72 0.56 -11.54
C ARG A 231 -6.95 0.99 -12.34
N SER A 232 -7.51 0.05 -13.08
CA SER A 232 -8.85 0.22 -13.66
C SER A 232 -9.85 -0.53 -12.78
N PRO A 233 -11.04 0.03 -12.51
CA PRO A 233 -12.11 -0.70 -11.85
C PRO A 233 -12.41 -2.02 -12.55
N SER A 234 -12.90 -3.01 -11.81
CA SER A 234 -13.33 -4.28 -12.40
C SER A 234 -14.44 -4.00 -13.42
N ASN A 235 -14.22 -4.42 -14.66
CA ASN A 235 -15.11 -4.17 -15.79
C ASN A 235 -15.20 -5.40 -16.71
N VAL A 236 -16.25 -5.47 -17.51
CA VAL A 236 -16.33 -6.34 -18.70
C VAL A 236 -16.76 -5.48 -19.89
N VAL A 237 -16.44 -5.92 -21.10
CA VAL A 237 -16.89 -5.28 -22.33
C VAL A 237 -17.98 -6.17 -22.93
N GLY A 238 -19.18 -5.60 -23.10
CA GLY A 238 -20.29 -6.32 -23.73
C GLY A 238 -19.98 -6.60 -25.19
N ASP A 239 -20.25 -7.82 -25.64
CA ASP A 239 -20.08 -8.26 -27.03
C ASP A 239 -21.41 -8.49 -27.75
N GLY A 240 -22.53 -8.17 -27.10
CA GLY A 240 -23.88 -8.35 -27.64
C GLY A 240 -24.38 -9.80 -27.66
N GLN A 241 -23.59 -10.77 -27.20
CA GLN A 241 -23.94 -12.20 -27.27
C GLN A 241 -23.96 -12.88 -25.89
N ARG A 242 -22.99 -12.57 -25.03
CA ARG A 242 -22.79 -13.24 -23.74
C ARG A 242 -23.37 -12.45 -22.58
N THR A 243 -23.79 -13.16 -21.52
CA THR A 243 -24.22 -12.49 -20.29
C THR A 243 -23.01 -11.87 -19.56
N VAL A 244 -23.26 -10.91 -18.68
CA VAL A 244 -22.22 -10.31 -17.82
C VAL A 244 -21.49 -11.40 -17.02
N ARG A 245 -22.21 -12.42 -16.54
CA ARG A 245 -21.63 -13.54 -15.79
C ARG A 245 -20.62 -14.31 -16.62
N ASP A 246 -20.95 -14.61 -17.88
CA ASP A 246 -20.05 -15.34 -18.79
C ASP A 246 -18.81 -14.50 -19.12
N LEU A 247 -19.00 -13.21 -19.40
CA LEU A 247 -17.90 -12.28 -19.67
C LEU A 247 -16.95 -12.16 -18.46
N VAL A 248 -17.49 -12.16 -17.24
CA VAL A 248 -16.68 -12.19 -16.01
C VAL A 248 -15.90 -13.49 -15.90
N ALA A 249 -16.54 -14.64 -16.16
CA ALA A 249 -15.87 -15.94 -16.11
C ALA A 249 -14.69 -16.01 -17.11
N ILE A 250 -14.91 -15.56 -18.35
CA ILE A 250 -13.87 -15.50 -19.39
C ILE A 250 -12.72 -14.59 -18.96
N LYS A 251 -13.03 -13.38 -18.47
CA LYS A 251 -12.00 -12.44 -18.01
C LYS A 251 -11.19 -13.00 -16.84
N ASN A 252 -11.81 -13.77 -15.96
CA ASN A 252 -11.11 -14.42 -14.84
C ASN A 252 -10.18 -15.54 -15.32
N ILE A 253 -10.59 -16.34 -16.32
CA ILE A 253 -9.71 -17.36 -16.94
C ILE A 253 -8.49 -16.67 -17.59
N GLN A 254 -8.72 -15.60 -18.37
CA GLN A 254 -7.64 -14.84 -18.98
C GLN A 254 -6.66 -14.29 -17.94
N ARG A 255 -7.16 -13.77 -16.81
CA ARG A 255 -6.30 -13.27 -15.72
C ARG A 255 -5.41 -14.36 -15.12
N GLN A 256 -5.91 -15.58 -14.97
CA GLN A 256 -5.12 -16.70 -14.45
C GLN A 256 -3.99 -17.10 -15.42
N GLN A 257 -4.23 -17.03 -16.73
CA GLN A 257 -3.23 -17.33 -17.75
C GLN A 257 -2.05 -16.33 -17.75
N PHE A 258 -2.25 -15.08 -17.33
CA PHE A 258 -1.18 -14.08 -17.20
C PHE A 258 -0.39 -14.19 -15.88
N MET A 259 -0.79 -15.07 -14.95
CA MET A 259 -0.11 -15.26 -13.65
C MET A 259 0.85 -16.44 -13.62
N HIS A 260 0.93 -17.22 -14.71
CA HIS A 260 1.93 -18.27 -14.93
C HIS A 260 2.92 -17.85 -16.02
#